data_AF-A0A0A2LSC3-F1
#
_entry.id   AF-A0A0A2LSC3-F1
#
_cell.length_a   1.000
_cell.length_b   1.000
_cell.length_c   1.000
_cell.angle_alpha   90.00
_cell.angle_beta   90.00
_cell.angle_gamma   90.00
#
_symmetry.space_group_name_H-M   'P 1'
#
loop_
_entity.id
_entity.type
_entity.pdbx_description
1 polymer ?
#
loop_
_entity_poly.entity_id
_entity_poly.type
_entity_poly.pdbx_seq_one_letter_code
_entity_poly.pdbx_strand_id
1 'polypeptide(L)'
;MIQHIEISDISLRSKIKNREISFGGNKKLKIYGLLSCKSGKRMKQANRVFFSSEQEAIEKQFRPCGHCMKTEYKKWKDGLI
;
A
#
# COMPACT_ATOMS: atom_id res chain seq x y z
N MET A 1 1.12 -6.18 -7.88
CA MET A 1 1.61 -5.98 -6.50
C MET A 1 3.05 -6.41 -6.54
N ILE A 2 3.94 -5.51 -6.15
CA ILE A 2 5.39 -5.74 -6.19
C ILE A 2 5.89 -5.83 -4.75
N GLN A 3 6.64 -6.87 -4.40
CA GLN A 3 7.28 -6.92 -3.09
C GLN A 3 8.52 -6.03 -3.10
N HIS A 4 8.77 -5.29 -2.01
CA HIS A 4 9.93 -4.40 -1.95
C HIS A 4 11.24 -5.16 -2.11
N ILE A 5 11.31 -6.42 -1.65
CA ILE A 5 12.49 -7.26 -1.80
C ILE A 5 12.77 -7.70 -3.26
N GLU A 6 11.79 -7.56 -4.16
CA GLU A 6 11.87 -7.96 -5.57
C GLU A 6 12.19 -6.77 -6.50
N ILE A 7 12.37 -5.56 -5.96
CA ILE A 7 12.59 -4.34 -6.73
C ILE A 7 13.74 -3.51 -6.16
N SER A 8 14.64 -3.04 -7.03
CA SER A 8 15.71 -2.13 -6.62
C SER A 8 15.18 -0.73 -6.32
N ASP A 9 15.88 0.02 -5.46
CA ASP A 9 15.52 1.40 -5.12
C ASP A 9 15.42 2.33 -6.35
N ILE A 10 16.28 2.11 -7.36
CA ILE A 10 16.28 2.89 -8.60
C ILE A 10 15.00 2.63 -9.39
N SER A 11 14.64 1.36 -9.59
CA SER A 11 13.42 0.97 -10.31
C SER A 11 12.18 1.43 -9.55
N LEU A 12 12.15 1.27 -8.23
CA LEU A 12 11.06 1.73 -7.39
C LEU A 12 10.83 3.24 -7.52
N ARG A 13 11.88 4.06 -7.45
CA ARG A 13 11.77 5.52 -7.62
C ARG A 13 11.26 5.89 -9.01
N SER A 14 11.74 5.22 -10.06
CA SER A 14 11.28 5.43 -11.43
C SER A 14 9.77 5.13 -11.56
N LYS A 15 9.33 3.98 -11.05
CA LYS A 15 7.91 3.57 -11.07
C LYS A 15 6.99 4.52 -10.29
N ILE A 16 7.45 5.04 -9.14
CA ILE A 16 6.70 6.05 -8.38
C ILE A 16 6.59 7.34 -9.19
N LYS A 17 7.68 7.81 -9.82
CA LYS A 17 7.68 9.01 -10.66
C LYS A 17 6.73 8.88 -11.85
N ASN A 18 6.66 7.69 -12.46
CA ASN A 18 5.79 7.37 -13.59
C ASN A 18 4.34 7.04 -13.18
N ARG A 19 3.99 7.09 -11.87
CA ARG A 19 2.69 6.69 -11.31
C ARG A 19 2.29 5.24 -11.58
N GLU A 20 3.27 4.39 -11.90
CA GLU A 20 3.08 2.93 -11.97
C GLU A 20 2.96 2.31 -10.57
N ILE A 21 3.48 3.01 -9.55
CA ILE A 21 3.28 2.71 -8.13
C ILE A 21 2.67 3.94 -7.48
N SER A 22 1.47 3.80 -6.94
CA SER A 22 0.73 4.89 -6.29
C SER A 22 0.46 4.62 -4.81
N PHE A 23 0.49 3.35 -4.40
CA PHE A 23 0.22 2.93 -3.02
C PHE A 23 1.30 2.00 -2.49
N GLY A 24 1.49 2.04 -1.17
CA GLY A 24 2.32 1.11 -0.43
C GLY A 24 1.48 0.31 0.56
N GLY A 25 1.96 -0.85 1.01
CA GLY A 25 1.23 -1.67 1.95
C GLY A 25 2.08 -2.60 2.79
N ASN A 26 1.44 -3.19 3.80
CA ASN A 26 2.00 -4.25 4.64
C ASN A 26 1.39 -5.59 4.22
N LYS A 27 2.20 -6.48 3.67
CA LYS A 27 1.77 -7.82 3.21
C LYS A 27 1.20 -8.68 4.34
N LYS A 28 1.85 -8.66 5.51
CA LYS A 28 1.49 -9.51 6.66
C LYS A 28 0.17 -9.08 7.30
N LEU A 29 -0.02 -7.77 7.48
CA LEU A 29 -1.23 -7.20 8.09
C LEU A 29 -2.36 -6.96 7.07
N LYS A 30 -2.10 -7.19 5.77
CA LYS A 30 -3.01 -6.91 4.66
C LYS A 30 -3.52 -5.48 4.65
N ILE A 31 -2.62 -4.50 4.78
CA ILE A 31 -2.96 -3.06 4.79
C ILE A 31 -2.38 -2.38 3.56
N TYR A 32 -3.14 -1.55 2.85
CA TYR A 32 -2.61 -0.60 1.85
C TYR A 32 -2.84 0.85 2.27
N GLY A 33 -2.06 1.77 1.72
CA GLY A 33 -2.09 3.18 2.07
C GLY A 33 -1.26 4.05 1.13
N LEU A 34 -1.30 5.35 1.35
CA LEU A 34 -0.51 6.31 0.59
C LEU A 34 1.00 6.10 0.80
N LEU A 35 1.80 6.34 -0.24
CA LEU A 35 3.27 6.33 -0.16
C LEU A 35 3.82 7.37 0.85
N SER A 36 3.04 8.41 1.14
CA SER A 36 3.37 9.45 2.12
C SER A 36 3.10 9.03 3.58
N CYS A 37 2.47 7.88 3.83
CA CYS A 37 2.05 7.43 5.16
C CYS A 37 3.23 7.32 6.14
N LYS A 38 3.14 8.03 7.27
CA LYS A 38 4.19 8.04 8.31
C LYS A 38 4.48 6.63 8.84
N SER A 39 3.43 5.85 9.14
CA SER A 39 3.58 4.47 9.59
C SER A 39 4.17 3.56 8.51
N GLY A 40 3.76 3.77 7.25
CA GLY A 40 4.27 3.01 6.10
C GLY A 40 5.77 3.21 5.87
N LYS A 41 6.26 4.45 5.99
CA LYS A 41 7.69 4.78 5.82
C LYS A 41 8.61 4.05 6.83
N ARG A 42 8.10 3.75 8.02
CA ARG A 42 8.83 3.03 9.08
C ARG A 42 8.76 1.49 8.97
N MET A 43 8.04 0.97 7.97
CA MET A 43 7.84 -0.47 7.82
C MET A 43 9.12 -1.17 7.33
N LYS A 44 9.42 -2.35 7.91
CA LYS A 44 10.48 -3.26 7.41
C LYS A 44 10.25 -3.57 5.92
N GLN A 45 11.32 -3.55 5.13
CA GLN A 45 11.23 -3.80 3.68
C GLN A 45 10.60 -5.16 3.36
N ALA A 46 10.92 -6.22 4.12
CA ALA A 46 10.35 -7.56 3.97
C ALA A 46 8.81 -7.62 4.05
N ASN A 47 8.18 -6.66 4.75
CA ASN A 47 6.72 -6.59 4.86
C ASN A 47 6.11 -5.61 3.86
N ARG A 48 6.93 -4.78 3.19
CA ARG A 48 6.47 -3.69 2.33
C ARG A 48 6.15 -4.21 0.94
N VAL A 49 4.97 -3.88 0.45
CA VAL A 49 4.51 -4.14 -0.93
C VAL A 49 4.04 -2.84 -1.57
N PHE A 50 3.98 -2.83 -2.89
CA PHE A 50 3.54 -1.68 -3.68
C PHE A 50 2.42 -2.08 -4.64
N PHE A 51 1.51 -1.13 -4.90
CA PHE A 51 0.37 -1.28 -5.80
C PHE A 51 0.30 -0.12 -6.79
N SER A 52 -0.19 -0.40 -7.99
CA SER A 52 -0.42 0.61 -9.02
C SER A 52 -1.69 1.42 -8.74
N SER A 53 -2.73 0.77 -8.21
CA SER A 53 -4.03 1.37 -7.91
C SER A 53 -4.60 0.87 -6.58
N GLU A 54 -5.63 1.56 -6.10
CA GLU A 54 -6.43 1.12 -4.96
C GLU A 54 -7.20 -0.16 -5.27
N GLN A 55 -7.76 -0.27 -6.47
CA GLN A 55 -8.49 -1.45 -6.95
C GLN A 55 -7.62 -2.70 -6.89
N GLU A 56 -6.36 -2.61 -7.32
CA GLU A 56 -5.42 -3.73 -7.23
C GLU A 56 -5.21 -4.21 -5.78
N ALA A 57 -5.15 -3.27 -4.83
CA ALA A 57 -4.99 -3.62 -3.41
C ALA A 57 -6.24 -4.31 -2.86
N ILE A 58 -7.43 -3.83 -3.25
CA ILE A 58 -8.72 -4.39 -2.86
C ILE A 58 -8.91 -5.80 -3.43
N GLU A 59 -8.62 -6.02 -4.72
CA GLU A 59 -8.68 -7.34 -5.36
C GLU A 59 -7.76 -8.35 -4.67
N LYS A 60 -6.63 -7.88 -4.12
CA LYS A 60 -5.69 -8.69 -3.35
C LYS A 60 -6.05 -8.82 -1.86
N GLN A 61 -7.24 -8.37 -1.48
CA GLN A 61 -7.81 -8.44 -0.13
C GLN A 61 -7.00 -7.65 0.91
N PHE A 62 -6.47 -6.49 0.52
CA PHE A 62 -5.88 -5.55 1.46
C PHE A 62 -6.95 -4.55 1.91
N ARG A 63 -6.94 -4.22 3.19
CA ARG A 63 -7.77 -3.14 3.74
C ARG A 63 -7.05 -1.79 3.68
N PRO A 64 -7.77 -0.68 3.54
CA PRO A 64 -7.18 0.65 3.63
C PRO A 64 -6.55 0.92 5.00
N CYS A 65 -5.58 1.83 5.02
CA CYS A 65 -4.86 2.23 6.21
C CYS A 65 -5.67 3.23 7.04
N GLY A 66 -6.08 2.85 8.24
CA GLY A 66 -6.82 3.75 9.15
C GLY A 66 -6.07 5.03 9.58
N HIS A 67 -4.77 5.18 9.30
CA HIS A 67 -4.04 6.42 9.57
C HIS A 67 -4.11 7.42 8.40
N CYS A 68 -3.77 6.98 7.18
CA CYS A 68 -3.65 7.85 6.01
C CYS A 68 -4.84 7.78 5.04
N MET A 69 -5.74 6.82 5.20
CA MET A 69 -6.94 6.59 4.38
C MET A 69 -8.15 6.40 5.30
N LYS A 70 -8.40 7.39 6.16
CA LYS A 70 -9.43 7.29 7.22
C LYS A 70 -10.83 7.08 6.66
N THR A 71 -11.17 7.78 5.59
CA THR A 71 -12.49 7.73 4.96
C THR A 71 -12.75 6.36 4.35
N GLU A 72 -11.78 5.84 3.60
CA GLU A 72 -11.82 4.53 2.95
C GLU A 72 -11.82 3.42 4.01
N TYR A 73 -11.03 3.58 5.07
CA TYR A 73 -11.04 2.67 6.22
C TYR A 73 -12.37 2.62 6.93
N LYS A 74 -13.04 3.75 7.13
CA LYS A 74 -14.38 3.77 7.70
C LYS A 74 -15.37 3.04 6.80
N LYS A 75 -15.39 3.32 5.49
CA LYS A 75 -16.25 2.62 4.52
C LYS A 75 -16.01 1.11 4.52
N TRP A 76 -14.74 0.68 4.54
CA TRP A 76 -14.37 -0.73 4.62
C TRP A 76 -14.89 -1.37 5.91
N LYS A 77 -14.73 -0.69 7.06
CA LYS A 77 -15.16 -1.21 8.36
C LYS A 77 -16.68 -1.31 8.49
N ASP A 78 -17.40 -0.31 7.98
CA ASP A 78 -18.86 -0.24 8.06
C ASP A 78 -19.53 -1.25 7.11
N GLY A 79 -18.87 -1.60 5.98
CA GLY A 79 -19.32 -2.65 5.06
C GLY A 79 -18.94 -4.08 5.46
N LEU A 80 -18.27 -4.25 6.60
CA LEU A 80 -17.85 -5.54 7.19
C LEU A 80 -18.68 -5.92 8.42
N ILE A 81 -19.74 -5.18 8.71
CA ILE A 81 -20.71 -5.49 9.78
C ILE A 81 -21.67 -6.58 9.31
#